data_AF-A0AA38LHX6-F1
#
_entry.id   AF-A0AA38LHX6-F1
#
_cell.length_a   1.000
_cell.length_b   1.000
_cell.length_c   1.000
_cell.angle_alpha   90.00
_cell.angle_beta   90.00
_cell.angle_gamma   90.00
#
_symmetry.space_group_name_H-M   'P 1'
#
loop_
_entity.id
_entity.type
_entity.pdbx_description
1 polymer ?
#
loop_
_entity_poly.entity_id
_entity_poly.type
_entity_poly.pdbx_seq_one_letter_code
_entity_poly.pdbx_strand_id
1 'polypeptide(L)'
;IQGAALISPVINYRWPGFPKKLSAEAYRQQERRDQWALRVLYYAPWVTYWWMTQTWFSSSTAIKGDWKSFNSQDNEMRIKASANGDFVR
;
A
#
# COMPACT_ATOMS: atom_id res chain seq x y z
N ILE A 1 -11.31 -20.02 12.54
CA ILE A 1 -10.75 -19.55 11.26
C ILE A 1 -9.68 -18.53 11.59
N GLN A 2 -8.40 -18.90 11.47
CA GLN A 2 -7.30 -17.95 11.61
C GLN A 2 -7.30 -17.09 10.34
N GLY A 3 -7.67 -15.81 10.48
CA GLY A 3 -7.85 -14.91 9.34
C GLY A 3 -6.54 -14.71 8.59
N ALA A 4 -6.54 -14.96 7.29
CA ALA A 4 -5.42 -14.65 6.42
C ALA A 4 -5.17 -13.13 6.45
N ALA A 5 -3.98 -12.72 6.91
CA ALA A 5 -3.52 -11.35 6.77
C ALA A 5 -3.03 -11.18 5.34
N LEU A 6 -3.73 -10.36 4.54
CA LEU A 6 -3.25 -9.97 3.22
C LEU A 6 -2.03 -9.06 3.39
N ILE A 7 -0.84 -9.55 3.04
CA ILE A 7 0.34 -8.72 2.79
C ILE A 7 0.12 -8.01 1.46
N SER A 8 -0.74 -6.98 1.45
CA SER A 8 -0.87 -6.10 0.29
C SER A 8 -0.46 -4.69 0.70
N PRO A 9 0.52 -4.08 0.00
CA PRO A 9 1.02 -2.75 0.32
C PRO A 9 -0.07 -1.66 0.15
N VAL A 10 -1.10 -1.95 -0.65
CA VAL A 10 -2.26 -1.08 -0.84
C VAL A 10 -3.53 -1.92 -0.70
N ILE A 11 -4.28 -1.68 0.36
CA ILE A 11 -5.62 -2.25 0.56
C ILE A 11 -6.66 -1.14 0.54
N ASN A 12 -7.87 -1.44 0.09
CA ASN A 12 -8.97 -0.48 0.20
C ASN A 12 -9.45 -0.42 1.66
N TYR A 13 -8.92 0.54 2.41
CA TYR A 13 -9.26 0.75 3.84
C TYR A 13 -10.75 1.04 4.10
N ARG A 14 -11.56 1.31 3.08
CA ARG A 14 -12.98 1.66 3.19
C ARG A 14 -13.92 0.51 2.79
N TRP A 15 -13.41 -0.70 2.54
CA TRP A 15 -14.28 -1.86 2.28
C TRP A 15 -15.20 -2.14 3.48
N PRO A 16 -16.51 -2.38 3.25
CA PRO A 16 -17.51 -2.47 4.33
C PRO A 16 -17.29 -3.67 5.26
N GLY A 17 -16.60 -4.71 4.80
CA GLY A 17 -16.28 -5.90 5.60
C GLY A 17 -15.07 -5.78 6.52
N PHE A 18 -14.32 -4.67 6.49
CA PHE A 18 -13.10 -4.50 7.30
C PHE A 18 -13.37 -3.79 8.64
N PRO A 19 -12.70 -4.19 9.73
CA PRO A 19 -12.81 -3.50 11.01
C PRO A 19 -12.33 -2.04 10.90
N LYS A 20 -13.26 -1.08 11.03
CA LYS A 20 -12.98 0.35 10.79
C LYS A 20 -11.79 0.91 11.60
N LYS A 21 -11.64 0.47 12.86
CA LYS A 21 -10.52 0.90 13.72
C LYS A 21 -9.17 0.43 13.19
N LEU A 22 -9.08 -0.84 12.81
CA LEU A 22 -7.87 -1.44 12.26
C LEU A 22 -7.52 -0.82 10.90
N SER A 23 -8.51 -0.61 10.04
CA SER A 23 -8.30 0.07 8.76
C SER A 23 -7.81 1.51 8.94
N ALA A 24 -8.35 2.25 9.91
CA ALA A 24 -7.91 3.63 10.17
C ALA A 24 -6.49 3.68 10.76
N GLU A 25 -6.08 2.68 11.54
CA GLU A 25 -4.73 2.57 12.06
C GLU A 25 -3.73 2.22 10.96
N ALA A 26 -4.00 1.20 10.17
CA ALA A 26 -3.16 0.81 9.03
C ALA A 26 -3.06 1.92 7.97
N TYR A 27 -4.15 2.65 7.71
CA TYR A 27 -4.14 3.81 6.82
C TYR A 27 -3.22 4.93 7.33
N ARG A 28 -3.21 5.18 8.66
CA ARG A 28 -2.34 6.21 9.26
C ARG A 28 -0.86 5.84 9.24
N GLN A 29 -0.53 4.56 9.12
CA GLN A 29 0.85 4.08 9.00
C GLN A 29 1.46 4.28 7.61
N GLN A 30 0.63 4.48 6.57
CA GLN A 30 1.12 4.78 5.22
C GLN A 30 1.78 6.16 5.16
N GLU A 31 2.70 6.34 4.21
CA GLU A 31 3.28 7.66 3.96
C GLU A 31 2.17 8.67 3.58
N ARG A 32 2.35 9.93 3.99
CA ARG A 32 1.34 10.99 3.75
C ARG A 32 0.95 11.12 2.27
N ARG A 33 1.87 10.83 1.35
CA ARG A 33 1.63 10.85 -0.10
C ARG A 33 0.64 9.78 -0.53
N ASP A 34 0.82 8.55 -0.06
CA ASP A 34 -0.09 7.43 -0.36
C ASP A 34 -1.47 7.66 0.27
N GLN A 35 -1.52 8.23 1.48
CA GLN A 35 -2.79 8.66 2.10
C GLN A 35 -3.55 9.66 1.22
N TRP A 36 -2.86 10.68 0.70
CA TRP A 36 -3.48 11.66 -0.21
C TRP A 36 -3.92 11.03 -1.53
N ALA A 37 -3.11 10.15 -2.13
CA ALA A 37 -3.47 9.42 -3.34
C ALA A 37 -4.77 8.62 -3.14
N LEU A 38 -4.88 7.88 -2.03
CA LEU A 38 -6.09 7.12 -1.70
C LEU A 38 -7.32 8.01 -1.48
N ARG A 39 -7.16 9.22 -0.93
CA ARG A 39 -8.27 10.18 -0.82
C ARG A 39 -8.72 10.68 -2.18
N VAL A 40 -7.80 11.04 -3.06
CA VAL A 40 -8.12 11.49 -4.43
C VAL A 40 -8.86 10.38 -5.18
N LEU A 41 -8.35 9.15 -5.12
CA LEU A 41 -8.99 7.99 -5.74
C LEU A 41 -10.41 7.74 -5.22
N TYR A 42 -10.66 8.00 -3.93
CA TYR A 42 -11.98 7.79 -3.33
C TYR A 42 -12.97 8.91 -3.64
N TYR A 43 -12.56 10.17 -3.52
CA TYR A 43 -13.48 11.32 -3.63
C TYR A 43 -13.59 11.91 -5.03
N ALA A 44 -12.55 11.76 -5.84
CA ALA A 44 -12.47 12.32 -7.18
C ALA A 44 -12.01 11.26 -8.20
N PRO A 45 -12.72 10.12 -8.32
CA PRO A 45 -12.30 9.03 -9.20
C PRO A 45 -12.17 9.45 -10.66
N TRP A 46 -12.90 10.47 -11.10
CA TRP A 46 -12.80 11.04 -12.46
C TRP A 46 -11.44 11.70 -12.75
N VAL A 47 -10.73 12.16 -11.71
CA VAL A 47 -9.38 12.74 -11.84
C VAL A 47 -8.32 11.66 -11.98
N THR A 48 -8.63 10.40 -11.61
CA THR A 48 -7.68 9.28 -11.62
C THR A 48 -7.01 9.09 -12.97
N TYR A 49 -7.78 9.12 -14.05
CA TYR A 49 -7.24 8.92 -15.40
C TYR A 49 -6.22 10.01 -15.74
N TRP A 50 -6.60 11.29 -15.57
CA TRP A 50 -5.71 12.42 -15.80
C TRP A 50 -4.49 12.42 -14.86
N TRP A 51 -4.66 11.99 -13.60
CA TRP A 51 -3.58 11.91 -12.62
C TRP A 51 -2.53 10.86 -13.01
N MET A 52 -2.98 9.71 -13.51
CA MET A 52 -2.10 8.61 -13.94
C MET A 52 -1.33 8.92 -15.22
N THR A 53 -1.78 9.86 -16.05
CA THR A 53 -1.03 10.26 -17.27
C THR A 53 0.14 11.20 -16.98
N GLN A 54 0.32 11.67 -15.75
CA GLN A 54 1.38 12.62 -15.41
C GLN A 54 2.70 11.91 -15.10
N THR A 55 3.77 12.24 -15.84
CA THR A 55 5.10 11.63 -15.69
C THR A 55 5.92 12.20 -14.54
N TRP A 56 5.52 13.35 -13.97
CA TRP A 56 6.26 14.03 -12.91
C TRP A 56 5.87 13.64 -11.49
N PHE A 57 4.83 12.82 -11.30
CA PHE A 57 4.43 12.42 -9.95
C PHE A 57 5.39 11.38 -9.41
N SER A 58 5.78 11.55 -8.16
CA SER A 58 6.58 10.55 -7.46
C SER A 58 5.81 9.22 -7.43
N SER A 59 6.43 8.15 -7.92
CA SER A 59 5.88 6.80 -7.83
C SER A 59 5.54 6.46 -6.36
N SER A 60 4.42 5.75 -6.17
CA SER A 60 3.95 5.34 -4.84
C SER A 60 5.04 4.57 -4.11
N THR A 61 5.11 4.74 -2.80
CA THR A 61 6.03 4.01 -1.94
C THR A 61 5.81 2.49 -2.04
N ALA A 62 4.57 2.08 -2.37
CA ALA A 62 4.22 0.70 -2.70
C ALA A 62 4.97 0.16 -3.93
N ILE A 63 5.12 0.98 -4.97
CA ILE A 63 5.79 0.63 -6.23
C ILE A 63 7.31 0.73 -6.08
N LYS A 64 7.79 1.67 -5.26
CA LYS A 64 9.23 1.85 -4.99
C LYS A 64 9.83 0.78 -4.07
N GLY A 65 9.01 -0.03 -3.42
CA GLY A 65 9.48 -1.06 -2.48
C GLY A 65 10.03 -0.50 -1.17
N ASP A 66 9.80 0.78 -0.87
CA ASP A 66 10.28 1.48 0.35
C ASP A 66 9.23 1.40 1.48
N TRP A 67 8.79 0.17 1.77
CA TRP A 67 7.75 -0.09 2.75
C TRP A 67 8.31 -0.04 4.18
N LYS A 68 8.17 1.09 4.87
CA LYS A 68 8.66 1.26 6.26
C LYS A 68 7.84 0.54 7.33
N SER A 69 6.72 -0.09 6.96
CA SER A 69 5.72 -0.62 7.89
C SER A 69 5.85 -2.14 8.15
N PHE A 70 6.91 -2.79 7.67
CA PHE A 70 7.09 -4.23 7.87
C PHE A 70 7.60 -4.60 9.25
N ASN A 71 7.02 -5.66 9.81
CA ASN A 71 7.54 -6.29 11.03
C ASN A 71 8.87 -7.02 10.73
N SER A 72 9.62 -7.44 11.75
CA SER A 72 10.92 -8.11 11.56
C SER A 72 10.81 -9.36 10.69
N GLN A 73 9.75 -10.15 10.88
CA GLN A 73 9.47 -11.35 10.11
C GLN A 73 9.19 -11.05 8.64
N ASP A 74 8.44 -9.98 8.35
CA ASP A 74 8.13 -9.58 6.97
C ASP A 74 9.39 -9.12 6.25
N ASN A 75 10.28 -8.43 6.96
CA ASN A 75 11.60 -8.06 6.42
C ASN A 75 12.46 -9.28 6.11
N GLU A 76 12.47 -10.30 6.98
CA GLU A 76 13.20 -11.55 6.72
C GLU A 76 12.65 -12.29 5.49
N MET A 77 11.33 -12.40 5.35
CA MET A 77 10.71 -13.02 4.17
C MET A 77 11.04 -12.25 2.89
N ARG A 78 11.01 -10.92 2.95
CA ARG A 78 11.38 -10.03 1.83
C ARG A 78 12.84 -10.21 1.41
N ILE A 79 13.75 -10.31 2.38
CA ILE A 79 15.18 -10.55 2.12
C ILE A 79 15.36 -11.94 1.46
N LYS A 80 14.69 -12.98 1.98
CA LYS A 80 14.74 -14.33 1.40
C LYS A 80 14.18 -14.36 -0.02
N ALA A 81 13.03 -13.73 -0.27
CA ALA A 81 12.41 -13.68 -1.59
C ALA A 81 13.24 -12.87 -2.60
N SER A 82 13.89 -11.78 -2.16
CA SER A 82 14.84 -11.02 -2.98
C SER A 82 16.09 -11.85 -3.31
N ALA A 83 16.62 -12.63 -2.36
CA ALA A 83 17.75 -13.52 -2.59
C ALA A 83 17.43 -14.65 -3.57
N ASN A 84 16.17 -15.09 -3.63
CA ASN A 84 15.68 -16.11 -4.56
C ASN A 84 15.37 -15.56 -5.96
N GLY A 85 15.39 -14.24 -6.15
CA GLY A 85 15.08 -13.58 -7.43
C GLY A 85 13.58 -13.35 -7.68
N ASP A 86 12.71 -13.62 -6.71
CA ASP A 86 11.26 -13.50 -6.85
C ASP A 86 10.78 -12.03 -6.82
N PHE A 87 11.57 -11.14 -6.22
CA PHE A 87 11.34 -9.69 -6.25
C PHE A 87 12.37 -9.03 -7.15
N VAL A 88 12.06 -8.96 -8.45
CA VAL A 88 12.80 -8.15 -9.41
C VAL A 88 12.52 -6.67 -9.14
N ARG A 89 13.59 -5.88 -9.08
CA ARG A 89 13.60 -4.44 -8.80
C ARG A 89 13.00 -3.63 -9.95
#